data_AF-A0A9N6WZD0-F1
#
_entry.id   AF-A0A9N6WZD0-F1
#
_cell.length_a   1.000
_cell.length_b   1.000
_cell.length_c   1.000
_cell.angle_alpha   90.00
_cell.angle_beta   90.00
_cell.angle_gamma   90.00
#
_symmetry.space_group_name_H-M   'P 1'
#
loop_
_entity.id
_entity.type
_entity.pdbx_description
1 polymer ?
#
loop_
_entity_poly.entity_id
_entity_poly.type
_entity_poly.pdbx_seq_one_letter_code
_entity_poly.pdbx_strand_id
1 'polypeptide(L)'
;MEGSNEEYLSTDESEDEFSELPVLNSIFSQTVDEDINKSDIQKELSLLSFEELQKLKEKIGSKKFSKICHGKTEDQTASASFKRDNKNRPREMSSKRPSRHKIEFLKKRPSRDPRFDPLCGEFKDRTFHRNYEFVYEMKTRELDELKKELREEQDPDRKDKIKYLIQRMKNQITAEEERKKKEEKYLEEKDAMKNTFKEGRPKYFVKSSEQKKAELKDRFESLSKSGKLEGYLKRKRRSAPSYSEPSYPSYPAPSY
;
A
#
# COMPACT_ATOMS: atom_id res chain seq x y z
N MET A 1 -47.69 -12.00 -1.49
CA MET A 1 -48.19 -12.71 -0.30
C MET A 1 -48.81 -11.65 0.57
N GLU A 2 -50.13 -11.72 0.62
CA GLU A 2 -51.02 -10.85 1.39
C GLU A 2 -50.88 -11.13 2.89
N GLY A 3 -51.45 -10.21 3.67
CA GLY A 3 -51.33 -10.16 5.12
C GLY A 3 -52.20 -11.17 5.88
N SER A 4 -51.90 -11.26 7.17
CA SER A 4 -52.70 -11.81 8.25
C SER A 4 -52.26 -11.06 9.52
N ASN A 5 -53.02 -10.05 9.93
CA ASN A 5 -53.99 -10.08 11.05
C ASN A 5 -53.33 -10.29 12.41
N GLU A 6 -53.41 -9.28 13.28
CA GLU A 6 -53.89 -9.50 14.65
C GLU A 6 -54.46 -8.21 15.24
N GLU A 7 -55.60 -8.40 15.88
CA GLU A 7 -56.66 -7.47 16.25
C GLU A 7 -56.40 -7.02 17.69
N TYR A 8 -56.34 -5.71 17.94
CA TYR A 8 -56.17 -5.16 19.29
C TYR A 8 -57.57 -4.87 19.87
N LEU A 9 -57.96 -5.68 20.86
CA LEU A 9 -59.22 -5.54 21.57
C LEU A 9 -59.10 -4.42 22.61
N SER A 10 -59.94 -3.40 22.44
CA SER A 10 -60.16 -2.29 23.38
C SER A 10 -61.00 -2.78 24.56
N THR A 11 -60.54 -2.55 25.78
CA THR A 11 -61.39 -2.60 26.99
C THR A 11 -61.28 -1.23 27.64
N ASP A 12 -62.27 -0.40 27.35
CA ASP A 12 -62.60 0.80 28.12
C ASP A 12 -63.69 0.42 29.13
N GLU A 13 -63.86 1.22 30.18
CA GLU A 13 -64.83 1.11 31.30
C GLU A 13 -64.32 0.40 32.57
N SER A 14 -63.71 1.17 33.48
CA SER A 14 -64.12 1.14 34.89
C SER A 14 -63.86 2.49 35.54
N GLU A 15 -64.91 2.93 36.24
CA GLU A 15 -65.22 4.27 36.70
C GLU A 15 -64.28 4.75 37.82
N ASP A 16 -64.26 6.07 38.03
CA ASP A 16 -63.41 6.81 38.98
C ASP A 16 -63.60 6.38 40.46
N GLU A 17 -62.91 5.31 40.87
CA GLU A 17 -62.80 4.85 42.27
C GLU A 17 -61.79 5.65 43.11
N PHE A 18 -61.41 6.86 42.69
CA PHE A 18 -60.50 7.72 43.47
C PHE A 18 -61.21 8.62 44.49
N SER A 19 -62.54 8.58 44.55
CA SER A 19 -63.35 9.52 45.33
C SER A 19 -63.45 9.19 46.82
N GLU A 20 -63.00 8.02 47.28
CA GLU A 20 -63.14 7.58 48.67
C GLU A 20 -61.90 7.79 49.56
N LEU A 21 -60.81 8.40 49.06
CA LEU A 21 -59.61 8.68 49.88
C LEU A 21 -59.54 10.16 50.33
N PRO A 22 -59.75 10.45 51.63
CA PRO A 22 -59.97 11.82 52.12
C PRO A 22 -58.75 12.74 52.02
N VAL A 23 -57.52 12.22 52.18
CA VAL A 23 -56.29 13.02 52.19
C VAL A 23 -55.81 13.35 50.77
N LEU A 24 -55.99 12.44 49.80
CA LEU A 24 -55.70 12.72 48.39
C LEU A 24 -56.66 13.76 47.79
N ASN A 25 -57.93 13.77 48.22
CA ASN A 25 -58.87 14.84 47.88
C ASN A 25 -58.45 16.20 48.46
N SER A 26 -57.85 16.23 49.65
CA SER A 26 -57.26 17.45 50.24
C SER A 26 -56.07 17.97 49.42
N ILE A 27 -55.21 17.08 48.92
CA ILE A 27 -54.08 17.45 48.05
C ILE A 27 -54.58 17.98 46.69
N PHE A 28 -55.70 17.46 46.19
CA PHE A 28 -56.30 17.86 44.92
C PHE A 28 -57.09 19.19 45.01
N SER A 29 -57.72 19.49 46.16
CA SER A 29 -58.58 20.67 46.37
C SER A 29 -57.85 21.98 46.71
N GLN A 30 -56.53 22.06 46.53
CA GLN A 30 -55.74 23.30 46.69
C GLN A 30 -55.80 23.98 48.07
N THR A 31 -55.87 23.21 49.16
CA THR A 31 -55.39 23.67 50.48
C THR A 31 -54.34 22.69 50.97
N VAL A 32 -53.08 22.96 50.63
CA VAL A 32 -51.97 22.29 51.29
C VAL A 32 -51.63 23.15 52.50
N ASP A 33 -52.31 22.89 53.61
CA ASP A 33 -51.78 23.27 54.91
C ASP A 33 -50.45 22.52 55.10
N GLU A 34 -49.40 23.22 55.55
CA GLU A 34 -48.04 22.66 55.67
C GLU A 34 -47.92 21.53 56.72
N ASP A 35 -49.02 21.15 57.37
CA ASP A 35 -49.06 20.27 58.54
C ASP A 35 -49.67 18.87 58.30
N ILE A 36 -49.73 18.39 57.05
CA ILE A 36 -50.03 16.97 56.78
C ILE A 36 -48.74 16.14 56.92
N ASN A 37 -48.70 15.22 57.89
CA ASN A 37 -47.51 14.40 58.17
C ASN A 37 -47.04 13.62 56.93
N LYS A 38 -45.76 13.81 56.53
CA LYS A 38 -45.14 13.09 55.40
C LYS A 38 -45.27 11.56 55.51
N SER A 39 -45.26 11.02 56.72
CA SER A 39 -45.43 9.59 56.98
C SER A 39 -46.80 9.07 56.55
N ASP A 40 -47.83 9.89 56.70
CA ASP A 40 -49.21 9.47 56.44
C ASP A 40 -49.47 9.47 54.94
N ILE A 41 -48.94 10.47 54.21
CA ILE A 41 -48.92 10.48 52.75
C ILE A 41 -48.16 9.27 52.18
N GLN A 42 -46.99 8.93 52.75
CA GLN A 42 -46.23 7.76 52.29
C GLN A 42 -46.97 6.44 52.52
N LYS A 43 -47.70 6.30 53.64
CA LYS A 43 -48.54 5.12 53.90
C LYS A 43 -49.68 5.02 52.91
N GLU A 44 -50.38 6.12 52.61
CA GLU A 44 -51.46 6.12 51.63
C GLU A 44 -50.95 5.82 50.21
N LEU A 45 -49.84 6.44 49.80
CA LEU A 45 -49.22 6.12 48.51
C LEU A 45 -48.78 4.66 48.43
N SER A 46 -48.46 4.01 49.55
CA SER A 46 -48.08 2.58 49.57
C SER A 46 -49.27 1.64 49.39
N LEU A 47 -50.49 2.10 49.65
CA LEU A 47 -51.71 1.30 49.46
C LEU A 47 -52.18 1.31 48.00
N LEU A 48 -51.80 2.33 47.23
CA LEU A 48 -52.17 2.44 45.82
C LEU A 48 -51.37 1.48 44.95
N SER A 49 -52.02 0.95 43.92
CA SER A 49 -51.36 0.11 42.93
C SER A 49 -50.37 0.94 42.08
N PHE A 50 -49.42 0.27 41.43
CA PHE A 50 -48.41 0.97 40.61
C PHE A 50 -49.04 1.78 39.47
N GLU A 51 -50.11 1.28 38.86
CA GLU A 51 -50.82 1.97 37.79
C GLU A 51 -51.48 3.26 38.31
N GLU A 52 -52.08 3.21 39.50
CA GLU A 52 -52.67 4.37 40.18
C GLU A 52 -51.60 5.42 40.53
N LEU A 53 -50.45 4.98 41.04
CA LEU A 53 -49.31 5.87 41.32
C LEU A 53 -48.79 6.55 40.05
N GLN A 54 -48.80 5.84 38.92
CA GLN A 54 -48.40 6.40 37.64
C GLN A 54 -49.41 7.43 37.13
N LYS A 55 -50.72 7.12 37.17
CA LYS A 55 -51.80 8.08 36.85
C LYS A 55 -51.73 9.31 37.75
N LEU A 56 -51.45 9.13 39.05
CA LEU A 56 -51.28 10.22 40.01
C LEU A 56 -50.05 11.10 39.67
N LYS A 57 -48.92 10.49 39.33
CA LYS A 57 -47.70 11.19 38.91
C LYS A 57 -47.90 11.97 37.62
N GLU A 58 -48.71 11.46 36.69
CA GLU A 58 -49.07 12.15 35.45
C GLU A 58 -49.98 13.36 35.73
N LYS A 59 -51.00 13.21 36.60
CA LYS A 59 -51.91 14.30 36.99
C LYS A 59 -51.21 15.41 37.79
N ILE A 60 -50.42 15.07 38.81
CA ILE A 60 -49.77 16.05 39.71
C ILE A 60 -48.44 16.57 39.14
N GLY A 61 -47.78 15.78 38.28
CA GLY A 61 -46.51 16.07 37.63
C GLY A 61 -45.29 15.50 38.37
N SER A 62 -44.32 14.99 37.60
CA SER A 62 -43.17 14.23 38.10
C SER A 62 -42.31 14.96 39.14
N LYS A 63 -42.11 16.28 38.98
CA LYS A 63 -41.31 17.09 39.92
C LYS A 63 -42.00 17.27 41.27
N LYS A 64 -43.31 17.52 41.27
CA LYS A 64 -44.09 17.67 42.52
C LYS A 64 -44.22 16.32 43.22
N PHE A 65 -44.54 15.26 42.48
CA PHE A 65 -44.57 13.90 43.00
C PHE A 65 -43.23 13.48 43.63
N SER A 66 -42.12 13.69 42.92
CA SER A 66 -40.77 13.40 43.44
C SER A 66 -40.46 14.19 44.71
N LYS A 67 -40.86 15.47 44.76
CA LYS A 67 -40.69 16.29 45.97
C LYS A 67 -41.54 15.80 47.15
N ILE A 68 -42.76 15.31 46.90
CA ILE A 68 -43.62 14.73 47.94
C ILE A 68 -42.98 13.43 48.47
N CYS A 69 -42.56 12.53 47.57
CA CYS A 69 -41.95 11.25 47.96
C CYS A 69 -40.59 11.43 48.64
N HIS A 70 -39.68 12.17 48.01
CA HIS A 70 -38.27 12.24 48.37
C HIS A 70 -37.87 13.51 49.15
N GLY A 71 -38.72 14.54 49.19
CA GLY A 71 -38.37 15.84 49.78
C GLY A 71 -37.56 16.73 48.83
N LYS A 72 -37.29 17.98 49.21
CA LYS A 72 -36.36 18.85 48.46
C LYS A 72 -34.92 18.38 48.71
N THR A 73 -34.18 17.98 47.68
CA THR A 73 -32.73 17.72 47.74
C THR A 73 -31.96 18.97 47.29
N GLU A 74 -31.00 19.44 48.08
CA GLU A 74 -30.20 20.64 47.75
C GLU A 74 -29.17 20.34 46.62
N ASP A 75 -29.12 21.22 45.61
CA ASP A 75 -28.27 21.07 44.43
C ASP A 75 -26.78 21.36 44.75
N GLN A 76 -25.93 20.32 44.78
CA GLN A 76 -24.48 20.48 44.94
C GLN A 76 -23.80 20.83 43.60
N THR A 77 -23.65 22.12 43.29
CA THR A 77 -22.79 22.61 42.19
C THR A 77 -21.49 23.25 42.71
N ALA A 78 -20.61 22.45 43.32
CA ALA A 78 -19.23 22.84 43.60
C ALA A 78 -18.27 21.92 42.86
N SER A 79 -17.26 22.49 42.19
CA SER A 79 -16.28 21.77 41.37
C SER A 79 -15.65 20.59 42.14
N ALA A 80 -16.08 19.36 41.83
CA ALA A 80 -15.54 18.16 42.44
C ALA A 80 -14.05 18.02 42.11
N SER A 81 -13.20 18.33 43.09
CA SER A 81 -11.76 18.11 42.98
C SER A 81 -11.50 16.62 43.15
N PHE A 82 -11.40 15.87 42.05
CA PHE A 82 -11.04 14.45 42.08
C PHE A 82 -9.58 14.30 42.54
N LYS A 83 -9.35 14.27 43.85
CA LYS A 83 -8.06 13.94 44.47
C LYS A 83 -7.96 12.41 44.60
N ARG A 84 -6.72 11.90 44.68
CA ARG A 84 -6.49 10.48 45.00
C ARG A 84 -6.57 10.32 46.52
N ASP A 85 -7.20 9.25 46.98
CA ASP A 85 -7.25 8.92 48.42
C ASP A 85 -5.91 8.39 48.94
N ASN A 86 -5.14 7.70 48.09
CA ASN A 86 -3.79 7.20 48.38
C ASN A 86 -2.90 7.30 47.13
N LYS A 87 -1.59 7.41 47.32
CA LYS A 87 -0.58 7.59 46.27
C LYS A 87 -0.54 6.43 45.26
N ASN A 88 -0.92 5.23 45.69
CA ASN A 88 -0.95 4.02 44.87
C ASN A 88 -2.29 3.77 44.14
N ARG A 89 -3.31 4.63 44.34
CA ARG A 89 -4.60 4.51 43.64
C ARG A 89 -4.59 5.34 42.35
N PRO A 90 -5.16 4.87 41.22
CA PRO A 90 -5.32 5.68 40.02
C PRO A 90 -6.18 6.93 40.29
N ARG A 91 -5.96 8.01 39.51
CA ARG A 91 -6.72 9.26 39.63
C ARG A 91 -7.74 9.31 38.50
N GLU A 92 -8.96 9.69 38.80
CA GLU A 92 -9.93 10.07 37.79
C GLU A 92 -9.57 11.43 37.20
N MET A 93 -9.55 11.51 35.87
CA MET A 93 -9.22 12.72 35.11
C MET A 93 -10.27 12.91 34.02
N SER A 94 -10.63 14.17 33.73
CA SER A 94 -11.59 14.48 32.67
C SER A 94 -11.07 14.05 31.30
N SER A 95 -11.95 13.45 30.48
CA SER A 95 -11.69 13.09 29.08
C SER A 95 -11.36 14.30 28.20
N LYS A 96 -11.73 15.52 28.62
CA LYS A 96 -11.39 16.76 27.93
C LYS A 96 -9.91 17.14 28.07
N ARG A 97 -9.18 16.50 28.99
CA ARG A 97 -7.76 16.79 29.18
C ARG A 97 -6.95 16.03 28.13
N PRO A 98 -6.18 16.73 27.28
CA PRO A 98 -5.42 16.07 26.22
C PRO A 98 -4.40 15.10 26.82
N SER A 99 -4.27 13.91 26.23
CA SER A 99 -3.22 12.95 26.58
C SER A 99 -1.85 13.61 26.41
N ARG A 100 -0.96 13.42 27.39
CA ARG A 100 0.43 13.93 27.32
C ARG A 100 1.30 13.16 26.35
N HIS A 101 0.87 11.97 25.92
CA HIS A 101 1.57 11.19 24.91
C HIS A 101 0.99 11.53 23.54
N LYS A 102 1.81 12.14 22.69
CA LYS A 102 1.49 12.31 21.28
C LYS A 102 1.48 10.91 20.66
N ILE A 103 0.30 10.39 20.35
CA ILE A 103 0.19 9.18 19.53
C ILE A 103 0.71 9.59 18.15
N GLU A 104 1.96 9.29 17.86
CA GLU A 104 2.49 9.44 16.52
C GLU A 104 1.76 8.43 15.64
N PHE A 105 0.81 8.92 14.84
CA PHE A 105 0.26 8.13 13.75
C PHE A 105 1.44 7.74 12.86
N LEU A 106 1.83 6.47 12.91
CA LEU A 106 2.86 5.92 12.03
C LEU A 106 2.51 6.35 10.61
N LYS A 107 3.40 7.12 9.96
CA LYS A 107 3.21 7.54 8.58
C LYS A 107 2.90 6.28 7.77
N LYS A 108 1.72 6.23 7.14
CA LYS A 108 1.31 5.09 6.30
C LYS A 108 2.43 4.86 5.29
N ARG A 109 3.01 3.66 5.28
CA ARG A 109 3.99 3.31 4.25
C ARG A 109 3.29 3.46 2.90
N PRO A 110 3.91 4.13 1.91
CA PRO A 110 3.31 4.21 0.59
C PRO A 110 3.06 2.79 0.08
N SER A 111 1.91 2.57 -0.56
CA SER A 111 1.63 1.30 -1.24
C SER A 111 2.69 1.14 -2.33
N ARG A 112 3.63 0.21 -2.14
CA ARG A 112 4.69 -0.09 -3.11
C ARG A 112 4.26 -1.28 -3.95
N ASP A 113 4.59 -1.23 -5.24
CA ASP A 113 4.49 -2.42 -6.09
C ASP A 113 5.60 -3.39 -5.64
N PRO A 114 5.25 -4.59 -5.16
CA PRO A 114 6.24 -5.56 -4.68
C PRO A 114 7.28 -5.93 -5.74
N ARG A 115 6.92 -5.86 -7.03
CA ARG A 115 7.86 -6.14 -8.14
C ARG A 115 8.98 -5.10 -8.24
N PHE A 116 8.71 -3.89 -7.78
CA PHE A 116 9.63 -2.76 -7.81
C PHE A 116 10.06 -2.33 -6.39
N ASP A 117 9.81 -3.17 -5.38
CA ASP A 117 10.30 -2.92 -4.02
C ASP A 117 11.80 -3.25 -3.96
N PRO A 118 12.67 -2.35 -3.45
CA PRO A 118 14.08 -2.65 -3.20
C PRO A 118 14.33 -3.93 -2.40
N LEU A 119 13.37 -4.40 -1.61
CA LEU A 119 13.47 -5.65 -0.85
C LEU A 119 13.30 -6.92 -1.71
N CYS A 120 12.82 -6.81 -2.94
CA CYS A 120 12.48 -7.97 -3.78
C CYS A 120 13.71 -8.62 -4.48
N GLY A 121 14.91 -8.07 -4.26
CA GLY A 121 16.17 -8.62 -4.75
C GLY A 121 16.73 -7.91 -6.00
N GLU A 122 17.93 -8.32 -6.41
CA GLU A 122 18.65 -7.73 -7.55
C GLU A 122 18.39 -8.49 -8.85
N PHE A 123 18.49 -7.77 -9.97
CA PHE A 123 18.37 -8.34 -11.31
C PHE A 123 19.51 -9.32 -11.61
N LYS A 124 19.16 -10.61 -11.79
CA LYS A 124 20.10 -11.67 -12.15
C LYS A 124 19.98 -11.96 -13.65
N ASP A 125 20.90 -11.39 -14.43
CA ASP A 125 20.89 -11.47 -15.90
C ASP A 125 20.72 -12.89 -16.44
N ARG A 126 21.54 -13.84 -15.97
CA ARG A 126 21.50 -15.24 -16.44
C ARG A 126 20.18 -15.94 -16.11
N THR A 127 19.69 -15.76 -14.89
CA THR A 127 18.43 -16.38 -14.44
C THR A 127 17.26 -15.80 -15.21
N PHE A 128 17.25 -14.50 -15.43
CA PHE A 128 16.23 -13.83 -16.25
C PHE A 128 16.19 -14.42 -17.65
N HIS A 129 17.31 -14.44 -18.36
CA HIS A 129 17.33 -14.92 -19.74
C HIS A 129 17.03 -16.41 -19.87
N ARG A 130 17.41 -17.23 -18.88
CA ARG A 130 17.02 -18.64 -18.82
C ARG A 130 15.51 -18.81 -18.60
N ASN A 131 14.92 -18.05 -17.69
CA ASN A 131 13.49 -18.16 -17.38
C ASN A 131 12.60 -17.60 -18.51
N TYR A 132 13.10 -16.61 -19.25
CA TYR A 132 12.38 -15.95 -20.34
C TYR A 132 12.91 -16.34 -21.72
N GLU A 133 13.53 -17.52 -21.87
CA GLU A 133 14.09 -17.97 -23.14
C GLU A 133 13.04 -18.06 -24.26
N PHE A 134 11.81 -18.45 -23.91
CA PHE A 134 10.67 -18.53 -24.85
C PHE A 134 10.36 -17.19 -25.54
N VAL A 135 10.67 -16.05 -24.92
CA VAL A 135 10.45 -14.73 -25.50
C VAL A 135 11.30 -14.55 -26.76
N TYR A 136 12.48 -15.17 -26.80
CA TYR A 136 13.33 -15.17 -27.98
C TYR A 136 12.68 -15.94 -29.14
N GLU A 137 12.09 -17.10 -28.86
CA GLU A 137 11.35 -17.88 -29.88
C GLU A 137 10.12 -17.14 -30.38
N MET A 138 9.44 -16.38 -29.53
CA MET A 138 8.33 -15.54 -29.97
C MET A 138 8.82 -14.45 -30.93
N LYS A 139 9.92 -13.77 -30.59
CA LYS A 139 10.50 -12.72 -31.44
C LYS A 139 10.94 -13.23 -32.81
N THR A 140 11.45 -14.45 -32.91
CA THR A 140 11.83 -15.03 -34.22
C THR A 140 10.59 -15.30 -35.08
N ARG A 141 9.51 -15.81 -34.48
CA ARG A 141 8.20 -16.00 -35.16
C ARG A 141 7.60 -14.66 -35.61
N GLU A 142 7.56 -13.68 -34.72
CA GLU A 142 7.08 -12.31 -35.01
C GLU A 142 7.86 -11.67 -36.18
N LEU A 143 9.17 -11.88 -36.23
CA LEU A 143 9.99 -11.39 -37.34
C LEU A 143 9.57 -12.04 -38.67
N ASP A 144 9.30 -13.34 -38.68
CA ASP A 144 8.84 -14.04 -39.88
C ASP A 144 7.42 -13.63 -40.30
N GLU A 145 6.55 -13.30 -39.34
CA GLU A 145 5.24 -12.70 -39.61
C GLU A 145 5.38 -11.30 -40.23
N LEU A 146 6.23 -10.44 -39.68
CA LEU A 146 6.51 -9.12 -40.27
C LEU A 146 7.07 -9.20 -41.69
N LYS A 147 7.90 -10.22 -41.98
CA LYS A 147 8.38 -10.46 -43.35
C LYS A 147 7.25 -10.85 -44.31
N LYS A 148 6.24 -11.58 -43.84
CA LYS A 148 5.06 -11.92 -44.64
C LYS A 148 4.22 -10.67 -44.87
N GLU A 149 3.94 -9.90 -43.81
CA GLU A 149 3.20 -8.64 -43.89
C GLU A 149 3.86 -7.67 -44.88
N LEU A 150 5.20 -7.57 -44.88
CA LEU A 150 5.94 -6.72 -45.82
C LEU A 150 5.71 -7.09 -47.30
N ARG A 151 5.46 -8.37 -47.59
CA ARG A 151 5.23 -8.86 -48.97
C ARG A 151 3.80 -8.57 -49.45
N GLU A 152 2.84 -8.59 -48.53
CA GLU A 152 1.42 -8.43 -48.81
C GLU A 152 0.99 -6.97 -48.82
N GLU A 153 1.57 -6.16 -47.93
CA GLU A 153 1.24 -4.76 -47.79
C GLU A 153 1.52 -4.00 -49.09
N GLN A 154 0.70 -2.98 -49.38
CA GLN A 154 0.85 -2.15 -50.58
C GLN A 154 1.16 -0.70 -50.26
N ASP A 155 0.65 -0.20 -49.14
CA ASP A 155 0.85 1.17 -48.69
C ASP A 155 2.35 1.47 -48.43
N PRO A 156 2.96 2.47 -49.12
CA PRO A 156 4.37 2.81 -48.95
C PRO A 156 4.73 3.21 -47.52
N ASP A 157 3.87 3.99 -46.84
CA ASP A 157 4.16 4.49 -45.50
C ASP A 157 4.17 3.35 -44.49
N ARG A 158 3.23 2.41 -44.62
CA ARG A 158 3.19 1.21 -43.78
C ARG A 158 4.33 0.24 -44.11
N LYS A 159 4.70 0.06 -45.38
CA LYS A 159 5.87 -0.73 -45.78
C LYS A 159 7.14 -0.26 -45.08
N ASP A 160 7.37 1.05 -45.02
CA ASP A 160 8.57 1.59 -44.40
C ASP A 160 8.58 1.41 -42.88
N LYS A 161 7.42 1.53 -42.22
CA LYS A 161 7.26 1.15 -40.80
C LYS A 161 7.59 -0.32 -40.58
N ILE A 162 7.07 -1.23 -41.41
CA ILE A 162 7.33 -2.67 -41.30
C ILE A 162 8.82 -2.96 -41.51
N LYS A 163 9.47 -2.37 -42.52
CA LYS A 163 10.93 -2.52 -42.74
C LYS A 163 11.73 -2.08 -41.52
N TYR A 164 11.37 -0.93 -40.92
CA TYR A 164 12.02 -0.44 -39.71
C TYR A 164 11.85 -1.42 -38.55
N LEU A 165 10.65 -1.95 -38.34
CA LEU A 165 10.38 -2.95 -37.31
C LEU A 165 11.20 -4.23 -37.53
N ILE A 166 11.25 -4.74 -38.77
CA ILE A 166 12.08 -5.91 -39.12
C ILE A 166 13.56 -5.64 -38.80
N GLN A 167 14.08 -4.46 -39.15
CA GLN A 167 15.46 -4.10 -38.83
C GLN A 167 15.69 -4.07 -37.32
N ARG A 168 14.77 -3.47 -36.55
CA ARG A 168 14.85 -3.44 -35.09
C ARG A 168 14.84 -4.84 -34.48
N MET A 169 13.94 -5.71 -34.95
CA MET A 169 13.84 -7.10 -34.46
C MET A 169 15.09 -7.90 -34.81
N LYS A 170 15.62 -7.78 -36.04
CA LYS A 170 16.89 -8.40 -36.44
C LYS A 170 18.03 -7.97 -35.51
N ASN A 171 18.16 -6.67 -35.24
CA ASN A 171 19.20 -6.16 -34.36
C ASN A 171 19.08 -6.73 -32.93
N GLN A 172 17.87 -6.84 -32.40
CA GLN A 172 17.63 -7.44 -31.08
C GLN A 172 18.02 -8.92 -31.05
N ILE A 173 17.62 -9.68 -32.08
CA ILE A 173 17.95 -11.11 -32.20
C ILE A 173 19.47 -11.29 -32.29
N THR A 174 20.15 -10.53 -33.16
CA THR A 174 21.62 -10.62 -33.27
C THR A 174 22.33 -10.25 -31.98
N ALA A 175 21.83 -9.24 -31.24
CA ALA A 175 22.41 -8.85 -29.96
C ALA A 175 22.25 -9.97 -28.90
N GLU A 176 21.11 -10.65 -28.90
CA GLU A 176 20.85 -11.78 -28.02
C GLU A 176 21.73 -12.99 -28.37
N GLU A 177 21.93 -13.30 -29.65
CA GLU A 177 22.86 -14.34 -30.10
C GLU A 177 24.30 -14.03 -29.70
N GLU A 178 24.75 -12.78 -29.84
CA GLU A 178 26.06 -12.35 -29.38
C GLU A 178 26.22 -12.47 -27.87
N ARG A 179 25.16 -12.16 -27.11
CA ARG A 179 25.13 -12.35 -25.64
C ARG A 179 25.25 -13.84 -25.28
N LYS A 180 24.46 -14.72 -25.91
CA LYS A 180 24.53 -16.17 -25.70
C LYS A 180 25.93 -16.74 -26.01
N LYS A 181 26.53 -16.36 -27.14
CA LYS A 181 27.90 -16.78 -27.51
C LYS A 181 28.95 -16.34 -26.49
N LYS A 182 28.82 -15.14 -25.94
CA LYS A 182 29.73 -14.64 -24.88
C LYS A 182 29.53 -15.43 -23.58
N GLU A 183 28.30 -15.75 -23.23
CA GLU A 183 27.98 -16.56 -22.06
C GLU A 183 28.51 -17.99 -22.19
N GLU A 184 28.34 -18.62 -23.35
CA GLU A 184 28.88 -19.95 -23.67
C GLU A 184 30.41 -19.98 -23.53
N LYS A 185 31.13 -19.05 -24.19
CA LYS A 185 32.59 -18.93 -24.06
C LYS A 185 33.04 -18.77 -22.61
N TYR A 186 32.33 -17.94 -21.83
CA TYR A 186 32.64 -17.77 -20.41
C TYR A 186 32.45 -19.07 -19.62
N LEU A 187 31.40 -19.83 -19.91
CA LEU A 187 31.14 -21.12 -19.25
C LEU A 187 32.21 -22.15 -19.63
N GLU A 188 32.60 -22.22 -20.91
CA GLU A 188 33.68 -23.07 -21.40
C GLU A 188 35.01 -22.76 -20.71
N GLU A 189 35.40 -21.48 -20.62
CA GLU A 189 36.61 -21.05 -19.90
C GLU A 189 36.54 -21.44 -18.42
N LYS A 190 35.38 -21.27 -17.79
CA LYS A 190 35.15 -21.62 -16.38
C LYS A 190 35.24 -23.13 -16.17
N ASP A 191 34.72 -23.94 -17.08
CA ASP A 191 34.76 -25.40 -16.98
C ASP A 191 36.15 -25.95 -17.29
N ALA A 192 36.87 -25.39 -18.26
CA ALA A 192 38.28 -25.69 -18.49
C ALA A 192 39.15 -25.38 -17.25
N MET A 193 38.89 -24.25 -16.58
CA MET A 193 39.56 -23.90 -15.32
C MET A 193 39.23 -24.89 -14.19
N LYS A 194 37.98 -25.36 -14.09
CA LYS A 194 37.62 -26.40 -13.12
C LYS A 194 38.32 -27.72 -13.41
N ASN A 195 38.43 -28.11 -14.68
CA ASN A 195 39.06 -29.37 -15.08
C ASN A 195 40.56 -29.37 -14.80
N THR A 196 41.27 -28.31 -15.18
CA THR A 196 42.70 -28.15 -14.85
C THR A 196 42.95 -28.15 -13.33
N PHE A 197 42.05 -27.54 -12.55
CA PHE A 197 42.13 -27.58 -11.10
C PHE A 197 41.91 -29.00 -10.53
N LYS A 198 40.96 -29.77 -11.09
CA LYS A 198 40.74 -31.17 -10.71
C LYS A 198 41.97 -32.05 -11.00
N GLU A 199 42.71 -31.74 -12.05
CA GLU A 199 43.99 -32.39 -12.40
C GLU A 199 45.14 -32.01 -11.44
N GLY A 200 44.90 -31.11 -10.47
CA GLY A 200 45.90 -30.66 -9.49
C GLY A 200 46.76 -29.48 -9.96
N ARG A 201 46.48 -28.90 -11.14
CA ARG A 201 47.14 -27.68 -11.60
C ARG A 201 46.51 -26.44 -10.92
N PRO A 202 47.29 -25.39 -10.62
CA PRO A 202 46.74 -24.18 -10.02
C PRO A 202 45.76 -23.47 -10.97
N LYS A 203 44.73 -22.81 -10.42
CA LYS A 203 43.79 -22.00 -11.20
C LYS A 203 44.52 -20.83 -11.86
N TYR A 204 44.53 -20.78 -13.18
CA TYR A 204 45.09 -19.67 -13.95
C TYR A 204 43.98 -18.75 -14.45
N PHE A 205 44.03 -17.47 -14.07
CA PHE A 205 43.12 -16.44 -14.58
C PHE A 205 43.81 -15.69 -15.71
N VAL A 206 43.23 -15.76 -16.91
CA VAL A 206 43.72 -15.01 -18.08
C VAL A 206 43.62 -13.51 -17.79
N LYS A 207 44.69 -12.77 -18.07
CA LYS A 207 44.69 -11.31 -17.88
C LYS A 207 43.70 -10.66 -18.86
N SER A 208 43.05 -9.57 -18.45
CA SER A 208 42.09 -8.88 -19.32
C SER A 208 42.71 -8.36 -20.64
N SER A 209 44.01 -8.06 -20.65
CA SER A 209 44.74 -7.69 -21.87
C SER A 209 44.88 -8.87 -22.84
N GLU A 210 45.09 -10.07 -22.34
CA GLU A 210 45.16 -11.32 -23.12
C GLU A 210 43.78 -11.69 -23.67
N GLN A 211 42.73 -11.60 -22.84
CA GLN A 211 41.33 -11.80 -23.27
C GLN A 211 40.96 -10.86 -24.42
N LYS A 212 41.27 -9.55 -24.31
CA LYS A 212 41.03 -8.57 -25.38
C LYS A 212 41.78 -8.91 -26.66
N LYS A 213 43.03 -9.38 -26.57
CA LYS A 213 43.81 -9.81 -27.75
C LYS A 213 43.18 -11.04 -28.40
N ALA A 214 42.69 -12.00 -27.62
CA ALA A 214 41.98 -13.17 -28.13
C ALA A 214 40.67 -12.75 -28.83
N GLU A 215 39.85 -11.91 -28.21
CA GLU A 215 38.62 -11.39 -28.81
C GLU A 215 38.90 -10.62 -30.13
N LEU A 216 39.97 -9.81 -30.16
CA LEU A 216 40.41 -9.11 -31.37
C LEU A 216 40.78 -10.08 -32.51
N LYS A 217 41.47 -11.18 -32.19
CA LYS A 217 41.81 -12.23 -33.17
C LYS A 217 40.55 -12.91 -33.69
N ASP A 218 39.65 -13.37 -32.81
CA ASP A 218 38.37 -13.99 -33.18
C ASP A 218 37.55 -13.07 -34.08
N ARG A 219 37.50 -11.77 -33.75
CA ARG A 219 36.80 -10.76 -34.55
C ARG A 219 37.44 -10.56 -35.91
N PHE A 220 38.78 -10.55 -35.98
CA PHE A 220 39.50 -10.42 -37.25
C PHE A 220 39.25 -11.64 -38.15
N GLU A 221 39.31 -12.85 -37.60
CA GLU A 221 39.07 -14.09 -38.32
C GLU A 221 37.62 -14.18 -38.82
N SER A 222 36.63 -13.84 -38.01
CA SER A 222 35.22 -13.81 -38.43
C SER A 222 34.97 -12.76 -39.53
N LEU A 223 35.61 -11.59 -39.45
CA LEU A 223 35.57 -10.58 -40.51
C LEU A 223 36.27 -11.02 -41.79
N SER A 224 37.38 -11.75 -41.67
CA SER A 224 38.10 -12.34 -42.80
C SER A 224 37.24 -13.40 -43.50
N LYS A 225 36.66 -14.34 -42.74
CA LYS A 225 35.75 -15.38 -43.25
C LYS A 225 34.50 -14.80 -43.91
N SER A 226 33.96 -13.71 -43.37
CA SER A 226 32.78 -13.04 -43.95
C SER A 226 33.08 -12.11 -45.13
N GLY A 227 34.36 -11.91 -45.51
CA GLY A 227 34.77 -10.99 -46.56
C GLY A 227 34.62 -9.50 -46.22
N LYS A 228 34.22 -9.16 -44.99
CA LYS A 228 33.95 -7.76 -44.55
C LYS A 228 35.18 -7.08 -43.95
N LEU A 229 36.32 -7.77 -43.91
CA LEU A 229 37.54 -7.30 -43.27
C LEU A 229 38.05 -5.97 -43.86
N GLU A 230 38.14 -5.86 -45.18
CA GLU A 230 38.67 -4.67 -45.83
C GLU A 230 37.81 -3.43 -45.52
N GLY A 231 36.48 -3.56 -45.58
CA GLY A 231 35.56 -2.50 -45.23
C GLY A 231 35.68 -2.07 -43.76
N TYR A 232 35.87 -3.03 -42.85
CA TYR A 232 36.15 -2.75 -41.44
C TYR A 232 37.47 -1.99 -41.26
N LEU A 233 38.55 -2.43 -41.90
CA LEU A 233 39.86 -1.75 -41.85
C LEU A 233 39.77 -0.32 -42.42
N LYS A 234 39.08 -0.13 -43.56
CA LYS A 234 38.85 1.19 -44.14
C LYS A 234 38.11 2.12 -43.18
N ARG A 235 37.04 1.63 -42.54
CA ARG A 235 36.29 2.40 -41.52
C ARG A 235 37.17 2.70 -40.30
N LYS A 236 37.95 1.72 -39.84
CA LYS A 236 38.85 1.88 -38.69
C LYS A 236 39.96 2.89 -38.96
N ARG A 237 40.55 2.90 -40.17
CA ARG A 237 41.51 3.91 -40.63
C ARG A 237 40.90 5.31 -40.69
N ARG A 238 39.68 5.44 -41.22
CA ARG A 238 38.95 6.72 -41.26
C ARG A 238 38.57 7.25 -39.87
N SER A 239 38.26 6.35 -38.94
CA SER A 239 37.89 6.69 -37.57
C SER A 239 39.10 6.81 -36.63
N ALA A 240 40.29 6.42 -37.08
CA ALA A 240 41.50 6.64 -36.30
C ALA A 240 41.73 8.16 -36.24
N PRO A 241 41.91 8.74 -35.06
CA PRO A 241 42.35 10.13 -34.98
C PRO A 241 43.63 10.24 -35.81
N SER A 242 43.67 11.18 -36.74
CA SER A 242 44.92 11.56 -37.37
C SER A 242 45.80 12.11 -36.26
N TYR A 243 46.65 11.28 -35.68
CA TYR A 243 47.88 11.75 -35.06
C TYR A 243 48.79 12.27 -36.18
N SER A 244 48.31 13.22 -36.99
CA SER A 244 49.20 14.21 -37.55
C SER A 244 49.76 14.91 -36.32
N GLU A 245 51.09 14.93 -36.17
CA GLU A 245 51.73 15.85 -35.22
C GLU A 245 50.97 17.17 -35.29
N PRO A 246 50.40 17.66 -34.18
CA PRO A 246 49.85 19.00 -34.21
C PRO A 246 50.96 19.87 -34.75
N SER A 247 50.69 20.62 -35.81
CA SER A 247 51.58 21.66 -36.31
C SER A 247 51.70 22.71 -35.21
N TYR A 248 52.47 22.39 -34.17
CA TYR A 248 52.90 23.34 -33.19
C TYR A 248 53.89 24.24 -33.92
N PRO A 249 53.73 25.57 -33.87
CA PRO A 249 54.77 26.48 -34.34
C PRO A 249 56.07 26.06 -33.64
N SER A 250 57.10 25.75 -34.41
CA SER A 250 58.44 25.52 -33.88
C SER A 250 58.90 26.83 -33.27
N TYR A 251 58.77 26.97 -31.94
CA TYR A 251 59.31 28.12 -31.24
C TYR A 251 60.83 27.94 -31.12
N PRO A 252 61.63 28.93 -31.54
CA PRO A 252 63.08 28.84 -31.44
C PRO A 252 63.48 28.67 -29.97
N ALA A 253 64.40 27.75 -29.71
CA ALA A 253 64.90 27.48 -28.37
C ALA A 253 65.48 28.76 -27.74
N PRO A 254 65.19 29.05 -26.45
CA PRO A 254 65.77 30.21 -25.79
C PRO A 254 67.29 30.09 -25.74
N SER A 255 67.99 31.11 -26.25
CA SER A 255 69.42 31.25 -26.08
C SER A 255 69.72 31.54 -24.61
N TYR A 256 70.38 30.59 -23.93
CA TYR A 256 70.99 30.79 -22.63
C TYR A 256 72.29 31.58 -22.74
#